data_AF-A0A2C6MAU6-F1
#
_entry.id   AF-A0A2C6MAU6-F1
#
_cell.length_a   1.000
_cell.length_b   1.000
_cell.length_c   1.000
_cell.angle_alpha   90.00
_cell.angle_beta   90.00
_cell.angle_gamma   90.00
#
_symmetry.space_group_name_H-M   'P 1'
#
loop_
_entity.id
_entity.type
_entity.pdbx_description
1 polymer ?
#
loop_
_entity_poly.entity_id
_entity_poly.type
_entity_poly.pdbx_seq_one_letter_code
_entity_poly.pdbx_strand_id
1 'polypeptide(L)'
;MIGRDSTDHRELFSHAIKAMKNFDEAVNYSPDDIEIRLLRANHSLRLPEAFFCRTATAITDLEYLVERYQKDRGIFSIETYWQVLYDLGRAYERLGMEKECAAAWETLLSLNPDAKYRELIRM
;
A
#
# COMPACT_ATOMS: atom_id res chain seq x y z
N MET A 1 37.62 10.53 1.79
CA MET A 1 36.15 10.46 1.72
C MET A 1 35.79 8.97 1.76
N ILE A 2 35.73 8.41 2.97
CA ILE A 2 35.65 6.97 3.24
C ILE A 2 34.30 6.72 3.91
N GLY A 3 33.52 5.76 3.41
CA GLY A 3 32.55 5.03 4.23
C GLY A 3 31.17 5.68 4.48
N ARG A 4 30.65 6.50 3.56
CA ARG A 4 29.19 6.83 3.59
C ARG A 4 28.33 5.66 3.10
N ASP A 5 28.95 4.70 2.41
CA ASP A 5 28.30 3.64 1.62
C ASP A 5 28.76 2.22 2.01
N SER A 6 28.64 1.84 3.27
CA SER A 6 28.71 0.41 3.62
C SER A 6 27.78 0.03 4.77
N THR A 7 26.49 0.32 4.65
CA THR A 7 25.50 -0.68 5.07
C THR A 7 25.50 -1.76 4.01
N ASP A 8 25.81 -3.00 4.39
CA ASP A 8 25.83 -4.12 3.46
C ASP A 8 24.47 -4.22 2.76
N HIS A 9 24.45 -3.93 1.46
CA HIS A 9 23.23 -3.97 0.65
C HIS A 9 22.58 -5.36 0.74
N ARG A 10 23.37 -6.42 0.98
CA ARG A 10 22.86 -7.78 1.19
C ARG A 10 22.08 -7.91 2.49
N GLU A 11 22.54 -7.28 3.57
CA GLU A 11 21.84 -7.27 4.86
C GLU A 11 20.51 -6.52 4.74
N LEU A 12 20.48 -5.38 4.04
CA LEU A 12 19.23 -4.65 3.78
C LEU A 12 18.22 -5.49 2.98
N PHE A 13 18.67 -6.17 1.92
CA PHE A 13 17.82 -7.08 1.15
C PHE A 13 17.33 -8.27 1.99
N SER A 14 18.22 -8.85 2.80
CA SER A 14 17.89 -9.96 3.71
C SER A 14 16.81 -9.53 4.72
N HIS A 15 16.95 -8.35 5.33
CA HIS A 15 15.95 -7.79 6.23
C HIS A 15 14.62 -7.52 5.53
N ALA A 16 14.62 -6.99 4.30
CA ALA A 16 13.40 -6.78 3.53
C ALA A 16 12.67 -8.10 3.24
N ILE A 17 13.40 -9.14 2.81
CA ILE A 17 12.84 -10.48 2.57
C ILE A 17 12.28 -11.09 3.86
N LYS A 18 12.99 -10.94 4.99
CA LYS A 18 12.51 -11.42 6.28
C LYS A 18 11.24 -10.69 6.73
N ALA A 19 11.20 -9.37 6.58
CA ALA A 19 10.01 -8.58 6.91
C ALA A 19 8.82 -8.99 6.04
N MET A 20 9.02 -9.20 4.74
CA MET A 20 7.98 -9.72 3.83
C MET A 20 7.40 -11.04 4.32
N LYS A 21 8.25 -12.01 4.67
CA LYS A 21 7.81 -13.33 5.17
C LYS A 21 6.99 -13.19 6.46
N ASN A 22 7.47 -12.38 7.41
CA ASN A 22 6.75 -12.16 8.66
C ASN A 22 5.37 -11.53 8.43
N PHE A 23 5.26 -10.56 7.52
CA PHE A 23 3.95 -9.98 7.17
C PHE A 23 3.03 -10.98 6.47
N ASP A 24 3.57 -11.80 5.58
CA ASP A 24 2.79 -12.84 4.90
C ASP A 24 2.27 -13.88 5.89
N GLU A 25 3.10 -14.33 6.82
CA GLU A 25 2.70 -15.23 7.91
C GLU A 25 1.65 -14.59 8.83
N ALA A 26 1.82 -13.31 9.19
CA ALA A 26 0.87 -12.60 10.04
C ALA A 26 -0.52 -12.48 9.40
N VAL A 27 -0.61 -12.10 8.11
CA VAL A 27 -1.90 -12.05 7.40
C VAL A 27 -2.48 -13.45 7.20
N ASN A 28 -1.65 -14.46 6.92
CA ASN A 28 -2.15 -15.84 6.79
C ASN A 28 -2.72 -16.38 8.12
N TYR A 29 -2.14 -15.97 9.25
CA TYR A 29 -2.63 -16.35 10.58
C TYR A 29 -3.90 -15.59 10.99
N SER A 30 -4.01 -14.31 10.64
CA SER A 30 -5.15 -13.45 10.98
C SER A 30 -5.61 -12.66 9.74
N PRO A 31 -6.32 -13.31 8.81
CA PRO A 31 -6.62 -12.74 7.50
C PRO A 31 -7.63 -11.60 7.54
N ASP A 32 -8.37 -11.42 8.63
CA ASP A 32 -9.34 -10.33 8.76
C ASP A 32 -8.85 -9.15 9.62
N ASP A 33 -7.59 -9.23 10.08
CA ASP A 33 -6.95 -8.18 10.87
C ASP A 33 -6.61 -6.97 9.98
N ILE A 34 -7.28 -5.86 10.28
CA ILE A 34 -7.20 -4.61 9.55
C ILE A 34 -5.81 -3.98 9.67
N GLU A 35 -5.21 -4.04 10.85
CA GLU A 35 -3.92 -3.39 11.12
C GLU A 35 -2.79 -4.13 10.41
N ILE A 36 -2.78 -5.47 10.47
CA ILE A 36 -1.75 -6.28 9.81
C ILE A 36 -1.78 -6.06 8.29
N ARG A 37 -2.98 -5.98 7.69
CA ARG A 37 -3.13 -5.69 6.25
C ARG A 37 -2.67 -4.28 5.88
N LEU A 38 -3.02 -3.27 6.68
CA LEU A 38 -2.51 -1.91 6.49
C LEU A 38 -0.98 -1.87 6.51
N LEU A 39 -0.37 -2.55 7.49
CA LEU A 39 1.08 -2.62 7.62
C LEU A 39 1.72 -3.34 6.42
N ARG A 40 1.16 -4.47 5.98
CA ARG A 40 1.69 -5.24 4.85
C ARG A 40 1.55 -4.47 3.53
N ALA A 41 0.43 -3.80 3.28
CA ALA A 41 0.24 -2.95 2.10
C ALA A 41 1.27 -1.82 2.06
N ASN A 42 1.38 -1.07 3.17
CA ASN A 42 2.32 0.05 3.31
C ASN A 42 3.79 -0.39 3.16
N HIS A 43 4.15 -1.54 3.71
CA HIS A 43 5.49 -2.10 3.54
C HIS A 43 5.74 -2.48 2.07
N SER A 44 4.78 -3.18 1.46
CA SER A 44 4.87 -3.67 0.08
C SER A 44 5.06 -2.55 -0.94
N LEU A 45 4.34 -1.42 -0.80
CA LEU A 45 4.48 -0.27 -1.72
C LEU A 45 5.79 0.50 -1.58
N ARG A 46 6.47 0.40 -0.42
CA ARG A 46 7.78 1.03 -0.19
C ARG A 46 8.94 0.22 -0.79
N LEU A 47 8.71 -1.04 -1.14
CA LEU A 47 9.73 -1.87 -1.77
C LEU A 47 9.81 -1.60 -3.28
N PRO A 48 11.02 -1.57 -3.88
CA PRO A 48 11.20 -1.48 -5.33
C PRO A 48 10.57 -2.65 -6.10
N GLU A 49 9.73 -2.37 -7.11
CA GLU A 49 8.98 -3.43 -7.82
C GLU A 49 9.89 -4.40 -8.54
N ALA A 50 10.90 -3.86 -9.23
CA ALA A 50 11.82 -4.62 -10.06
C ALA A 50 12.58 -5.73 -9.31
N PHE A 51 12.62 -5.65 -7.97
CA PHE A 51 13.34 -6.62 -7.14
C PHE A 51 12.41 -7.49 -6.30
N PHE A 52 11.30 -6.95 -5.80
CA PHE A 52 10.48 -7.61 -4.79
C PHE A 52 9.11 -8.07 -5.30
N CYS A 53 8.60 -7.49 -6.39
CA CYS A 53 7.31 -7.84 -6.99
C CYS A 53 6.14 -7.83 -5.99
N ARG A 54 6.01 -6.76 -5.20
CA ARG A 54 5.07 -6.68 -4.05
C ARG A 54 3.84 -5.81 -4.30
N THR A 55 3.75 -5.17 -5.45
CA THR A 55 2.59 -4.31 -5.75
C THR A 55 1.30 -5.10 -5.80
N ALA A 56 1.29 -6.31 -6.38
CA ALA A 56 0.10 -7.17 -6.40
C ALA A 56 -0.38 -7.53 -4.98
N THR A 57 0.54 -7.81 -4.05
CA THR A 57 0.18 -8.06 -2.64
C THR A 57 -0.43 -6.82 -1.99
N ALA A 58 0.13 -5.63 -2.26
CA ALA A 58 -0.43 -4.39 -1.76
C ALA A 58 -1.85 -4.15 -2.30
N ILE A 59 -2.08 -4.39 -3.59
CA ILE A 59 -3.42 -4.27 -4.21
C ILE A 59 -4.41 -5.17 -3.47
N THR A 60 -4.08 -6.45 -3.25
CA THR A 60 -4.96 -7.37 -2.53
C THR A 60 -5.34 -6.88 -1.13
N ASP A 61 -4.38 -6.34 -0.37
CA ASP A 61 -4.67 -5.81 0.96
C ASP A 61 -5.50 -4.52 0.91
N LEU A 62 -5.19 -3.62 -0.03
CA LEU A 62 -5.88 -2.34 -0.16
C LEU A 62 -7.32 -2.52 -0.66
N GLU A 63 -7.56 -3.42 -1.63
CA GLU A 63 -8.92 -3.79 -2.07
C GLU A 63 -9.74 -4.34 -0.92
N TYR A 64 -9.15 -5.24 -0.12
CA TYR A 64 -9.80 -5.79 1.07
C TYR A 64 -10.16 -4.68 2.07
N LEU A 65 -9.23 -3.75 2.35
CA LEU A 65 -9.46 -2.64 3.26
C LEU A 65 -10.56 -1.69 2.75
N VAL A 66 -10.61 -1.44 1.44
CA VAL A 66 -11.69 -0.66 0.81
C VAL A 66 -13.04 -1.34 1.01
N GLU A 67 -13.15 -2.62 0.70
CA GLU A 67 -14.38 -3.39 0.87
C GLU A 67 -14.85 -3.39 2.34
N ARG A 68 -13.92 -3.59 3.27
CA ARG A 68 -14.23 -3.61 4.71
C ARG A 68 -14.73 -2.25 5.19
N TYR A 69 -14.10 -1.14 4.76
CA TYR A 69 -14.53 0.20 5.15
C TYR A 69 -15.91 0.56 4.60
N GLN A 70 -16.23 0.09 3.38
CA GLN A 70 -17.55 0.30 2.79
C GLN A 70 -18.66 -0.42 3.58
N LYS A 71 -18.35 -1.58 4.16
CA LYS A 71 -19.27 -2.35 5.03
C LYS A 71 -19.38 -1.75 6.43
N ASP A 72 -18.27 -1.29 6.98
CA ASP A 72 -18.21 -0.67 8.31
C ASP A 72 -17.24 0.52 8.29
N ARG A 73 -17.82 1.74 8.25
CA ARG A 73 -17.05 2.98 8.19
C ARG A 73 -16.33 3.32 9.50
N GLY A 74 -16.53 2.54 10.56
CA GLY A 74 -15.90 2.71 11.86
C GLY A 74 -14.60 1.91 12.04
N ILE A 75 -14.21 1.05 11.09
CA ILE A 75 -13.03 0.17 11.25
C ILE A 75 -11.69 0.92 11.29
N PHE A 76 -11.63 2.10 10.69
CA PHE A 76 -10.52 3.06 10.77
C PHE A 76 -11.04 4.45 10.36
N SER A 77 -10.18 5.47 10.46
CA SER A 77 -10.59 6.85 10.18
C SER A 77 -10.81 7.12 8.68
N ILE A 78 -11.61 8.14 8.36
CA ILE A 78 -11.84 8.55 6.96
C ILE A 78 -10.54 8.99 6.27
N GLU A 79 -9.60 9.57 7.01
CA GLU A 79 -8.29 9.98 6.50
C GLU A 79 -7.43 8.78 6.11
N THR A 80 -7.55 7.68 6.87
CA THR A 80 -6.92 6.39 6.55
C THR A 80 -7.57 5.80 5.30
N TYR A 81 -8.90 5.90 5.16
CA TYR A 81 -9.58 5.47 3.94
C TYR A 81 -9.13 6.25 2.70
N TRP A 82 -8.94 7.56 2.83
CA TRP A 82 -8.40 8.37 1.75
C TRP A 82 -6.99 7.93 1.34
N GLN A 83 -6.13 7.64 2.31
CA GLN A 83 -4.78 7.13 2.05
C GLN A 83 -4.83 5.77 1.35
N VAL A 84 -5.70 4.86 1.80
CA VAL A 84 -5.90 3.53 1.19
C VAL A 84 -6.32 3.65 -0.27
N LEU A 85 -7.28 4.52 -0.60
CA LEU A 85 -7.71 4.72 -1.99
C LEU A 85 -6.61 5.35 -2.86
N TYR A 86 -5.87 6.30 -2.30
CA TYR A 86 -4.75 6.93 -3.01
C TYR A 86 -3.65 5.91 -3.32
N ASP A 87 -3.24 5.13 -2.32
CA ASP A 87 -2.23 4.09 -2.46
C ASP A 87 -2.68 2.95 -3.37
N LEU A 88 -3.98 2.63 -3.39
CA LEU A 88 -4.55 1.66 -4.31
C LEU A 88 -4.40 2.14 -5.76
N GLY A 89 -4.75 3.40 -6.04
CA GLY A 89 -4.55 3.97 -7.38
C GLY A 89 -3.07 3.98 -7.79
N ARG A 90 -2.16 4.35 -6.88
CA ARG A 90 -0.71 4.25 -7.14
C ARG A 90 -0.23 2.82 -7.40
N ALA A 91 -0.80 1.85 -6.70
CA ALA A 91 -0.46 0.45 -6.89
C ALA A 91 -0.91 -0.04 -8.28
N TYR A 92 -2.12 0.32 -8.70
CA TYR A 92 -2.60 0.05 -10.04
C TYR A 92 -1.77 0.74 -11.13
N GLU A 93 -1.47 2.03 -10.95
CA GLU A 93 -0.61 2.81 -11.86
C GLU A 93 0.76 2.13 -12.04
N ARG A 94 1.39 1.72 -10.94
CA ARG A 94 2.69 1.03 -10.93
C ARG A 94 2.68 -0.29 -11.72
N LEU A 95 1.53 -0.92 -11.91
CA LEU A 95 1.35 -2.12 -12.74
C LEU A 95 0.74 -1.85 -14.12
N GLY A 96 0.52 -0.59 -14.50
CA GLY A 96 -0.09 -0.22 -15.78
C GLY A 96 -1.61 -0.47 -15.86
N MET A 97 -2.28 -0.60 -14.72
CA MET A 97 -3.73 -0.82 -14.62
C MET A 97 -4.47 0.52 -14.62
N GLU A 98 -4.46 1.21 -15.76
CA GLU A 98 -4.93 2.61 -15.87
C GLU A 98 -6.41 2.80 -15.51
N LYS A 99 -7.28 1.83 -15.86
CA LYS A 99 -8.72 1.93 -15.60
C LYS A 99 -9.03 1.82 -14.11
N GLU A 100 -8.39 0.87 -13.45
CA GLU A 100 -8.54 0.61 -12.02
C GLU A 100 -7.93 1.76 -11.20
N CYS A 101 -6.79 2.30 -11.65
CA CYS A 101 -6.20 3.51 -11.09
C CYS A 101 -7.18 4.69 -11.12
N ALA A 102 -7.73 4.99 -12.31
CA ALA A 102 -8.70 6.07 -12.48
C ALA A 102 -9.93 5.88 -11.56
N ALA A 103 -10.48 4.66 -11.51
CA ALA A 103 -11.64 4.36 -10.66
C ALA A 103 -11.35 4.55 -9.16
N ALA A 104 -10.18 4.14 -8.67
CA ALA A 104 -9.78 4.34 -7.27
C ALA A 104 -9.66 5.83 -6.92
N TRP A 105 -9.03 6.61 -7.80
CA TRP A 105 -8.85 8.05 -7.61
C TRP A 105 -10.13 8.86 -7.80
N GLU A 106 -11.02 8.48 -8.72
CA GLU A 106 -12.37 9.06 -8.83
C GLU A 106 -13.17 8.83 -7.55
N THR A 107 -13.12 7.60 -7.01
CA THR A 107 -13.75 7.27 -5.73
C THR A 107 -13.20 8.16 -4.63
N LEU A 108 -11.88 8.31 -4.52
CA LEU A 108 -11.25 9.21 -3.55
C LEU A 108 -11.74 10.65 -3.70
N LEU A 109 -11.72 11.20 -4.92
CA LEU A 109 -12.11 12.59 -5.19
C LEU A 109 -13.59 12.86 -4.89
N SER A 110 -14.46 11.87 -5.07
CA SER A 110 -15.89 11.97 -4.75
C SER A 110 -16.17 12.18 -3.25
N LEU A 111 -15.22 11.81 -2.38
CA LEU A 111 -15.32 11.94 -0.93
C LEU A 111 -14.91 13.33 -0.42
N ASN A 112 -14.59 14.28 -1.31
CA ASN A 112 -14.05 15.60 -0.98
C ASN A 112 -12.85 15.53 0.00
N PRO A 113 -11.77 14.82 -0.38
CA PRO A 113 -10.63 14.61 0.50
C PRO A 113 -9.84 15.90 0.69
N ASP A 114 -8.82 15.87 1.56
CA ASP A 114 -7.89 16.98 1.74
C ASP A 114 -7.26 17.44 0.41
N ALA A 115 -6.88 18.72 0.35
CA ALA A 115 -6.30 19.33 -0.86
C ALA A 115 -5.07 18.57 -1.38
N LYS A 116 -4.26 17.99 -0.48
CA LYS A 116 -3.06 17.21 -0.83
C LYS A 116 -3.34 16.10 -1.84
N TYR A 117 -4.47 15.40 -1.74
CA TYR A 117 -4.78 14.28 -2.65
C TYR A 117 -5.17 14.78 -4.04
N ARG A 118 -5.82 15.94 -4.14
CA ARG A 118 -6.11 16.58 -5.42
C ARG A 118 -4.84 17.01 -6.15
N GLU A 119 -3.82 17.44 -5.41
CA GLU A 119 -2.51 17.78 -5.97
C GLU A 119 -1.76 16.52 -6.41
N LEU A 120 -1.72 15.50 -5.57
CA LEU A 120 -1.02 14.24 -5.83
C LEU A 120 -1.57 13.46 -7.04
N ILE A 121 -2.87 13.55 -7.33
CA ILE A 121 -3.50 12.85 -8.47
C ILE A 121 -3.29 13.60 -9.80
N ARG A 122 -2.95 14.89 -9.74
CA ARG A 122 -2.76 15.74 -10.95
C ARG A 122 -1.33 15.75 -11.48
N MET A 123 -0.37 15.30 -10.67
CA MET A 123 1.06 15.21 -11.01
C MET A 123 1.34 13.99 -11.85
#